data_AF-T1BS41-F1
#
_entry.id   AF-T1BS41-F1
#
_cell.length_a   1.000
_cell.length_b   1.000
_cell.length_c   1.000
_cell.angle_alpha   90.00
_cell.angle_beta   90.00
_cell.angle_gamma   90.00
#
_symmetry.space_group_name_H-M   'P 1'
#
loop_
_entity.id
_entity.type
_entity.pdbx_description
1 polymer ?
#
loop_
_entity_poly.entity_id
_entity_poly.type
_entity_poly.pdbx_seq_one_letter_code
_entity_poly.pdbx_strand_id
1 'polypeptide(L)'
;ADRVDREALARLVRSVTRFLDPAAAVAAATPGGIDVVESRPMGGALVLDHLWHQLGIAQALKQLLVGRKLDPRVERVLFALVANRALEPLSKLAGTQWVRERVFIPGLPEVDEDSCYRAMDFLLECEEELAKTVFFSTAELLDLNVDLIF
;
A
#
# COMPACT_ATOMS: atom_id res chain seq x y z
N ALA A 1 -28.79 38.59 -24.39
CA ALA A 1 -28.48 37.33 -23.69
C ALA A 1 -27.18 36.81 -24.29
N ASP A 2 -26.08 36.94 -23.55
CA ASP A 2 -24.73 36.64 -24.03
C ASP A 2 -24.63 35.20 -24.51
N ARG A 3 -24.01 35.04 -25.69
CA ARG A 3 -23.66 33.74 -26.25
C ARG A 3 -22.51 33.19 -25.41
N VAL A 4 -22.86 32.37 -24.44
CA VAL A 4 -21.87 31.64 -23.62
C VAL A 4 -21.05 30.73 -24.55
N ASP A 5 -19.75 30.99 -24.64
CA ASP A 5 -18.80 30.14 -25.36
C ASP A 5 -18.59 28.84 -24.58
N ARG A 6 -19.24 27.78 -25.07
CA ARG A 6 -19.20 26.44 -24.47
C ARG A 6 -17.80 25.82 -24.53
N GLU A 7 -16.99 26.18 -25.52
CA GLU A 7 -15.65 25.65 -25.70
C GLU A 7 -14.65 26.30 -24.73
N ALA A 8 -14.80 27.60 -24.49
CA ALA A 8 -14.10 28.31 -23.43
C ALA A 8 -14.42 27.72 -22.05
N LEU A 9 -15.70 27.45 -21.76
CA LEU A 9 -16.10 26.79 -20.50
C LEU A 9 -15.53 25.38 -20.37
N ALA A 10 -15.55 24.57 -21.44
CA ALA A 10 -14.97 23.23 -21.42
C ALA A 10 -13.45 23.24 -21.14
N ARG A 11 -12.71 24.21 -21.69
CA ARG A 11 -11.29 24.42 -21.38
C ARG A 11 -11.08 24.86 -19.93
N LEU A 12 -11.93 25.75 -19.42
CA LEU A 12 -11.86 26.20 -18.04
C LEU A 12 -12.09 25.04 -17.07
N VAL A 13 -13.14 24.24 -17.27
CA VAL A 13 -13.43 23.06 -16.45
C VAL A 13 -12.23 22.11 -16.41
N ARG A 14 -11.63 21.77 -17.57
CA ARG A 14 -10.41 20.93 -17.61
C ARG A 14 -9.24 21.56 -16.85
N SER A 15 -9.03 22.87 -17.01
CA SER A 15 -7.94 23.60 -16.34
C SER A 15 -8.11 23.67 -14.82
N VAL A 16 -9.35 23.83 -14.33
CA VAL A 16 -9.65 23.88 -12.89
C VAL A 16 -9.57 22.48 -12.28
N THR A 17 -10.09 21.47 -12.97
CA THR A 17 -10.13 20.08 -12.48
C THR A 17 -8.72 19.53 -12.20
N ARG A 18 -7.68 19.97 -12.92
CA ARG A 18 -6.30 19.53 -12.67
C ARG A 18 -5.73 19.92 -11.30
N PHE A 19 -6.34 20.91 -10.65
CA PHE A 19 -5.92 21.41 -9.34
C PHE A 19 -6.78 20.88 -8.20
N LEU A 20 -7.85 20.16 -8.51
CA LEU A 20 -8.67 19.50 -7.52
C LEU A 20 -7.98 18.21 -7.08
N ASP A 21 -8.17 17.81 -5.83
CA ASP A 21 -7.89 16.44 -5.45
C ASP A 21 -8.78 15.47 -6.26
N PRO A 22 -8.39 14.19 -6.41
CA PRO A 22 -9.12 13.24 -7.23
C PRO A 22 -10.60 13.06 -6.84
N ALA A 23 -10.94 13.17 -5.55
CA ALA A 23 -12.31 13.03 -5.07
C ALA A 23 -13.17 14.22 -5.52
N ALA A 24 -12.67 15.44 -5.35
CA ALA A 24 -13.34 16.66 -5.78
C ALA A 24 -13.50 16.73 -7.31
N ALA A 25 -12.50 16.25 -8.06
CA ALA A 25 -12.58 16.15 -9.51
C ALA A 25 -13.70 15.20 -9.98
N VAL A 26 -13.83 14.03 -9.36
CA VAL A 26 -14.89 13.05 -9.67
C VAL A 26 -16.27 13.58 -9.29
N ALA A 27 -16.40 14.19 -8.11
CA ALA A 27 -17.66 14.79 -7.65
C ALA A 27 -18.16 15.89 -8.60
N ALA A 28 -17.25 16.75 -9.09
CA ALA A 28 -17.57 17.81 -10.05
C ALA A 28 -17.95 17.28 -11.44
N ALA A 29 -17.43 16.12 -11.84
CA ALA A 29 -17.63 15.52 -13.16
C ALA A 29 -18.84 14.58 -13.25
N THR A 30 -19.44 14.19 -12.12
CA THR A 30 -20.49 13.16 -12.07
C THR A 30 -21.87 13.79 -11.86
N PRO A 31 -22.72 13.90 -12.91
CA PRO A 31 -24.08 14.38 -12.74
C PRO A 31 -24.94 13.29 -12.10
N GLY A 32 -25.53 13.55 -10.92
CA GLY A 32 -26.56 12.66 -10.35
C GLY A 32 -26.40 12.20 -8.91
N GLY A 33 -25.77 12.96 -8.01
CA GLY A 33 -25.84 12.66 -6.57
C GLY A 33 -25.03 11.44 -6.12
N ILE A 34 -23.85 11.24 -6.71
CA ILE A 34 -22.87 10.26 -6.23
C ILE A 34 -21.91 11.00 -5.28
N ASP A 35 -21.94 10.62 -4.00
CA ASP A 35 -21.02 11.12 -3.00
C ASP A 35 -19.76 10.25 -2.96
N VAL A 36 -18.60 10.88 -3.10
CA VAL A 36 -17.31 10.20 -2.88
C VAL A 36 -17.13 10.02 -1.38
N VAL A 37 -17.28 8.79 -0.89
CA VAL A 37 -17.15 8.45 0.54
C VAL A 37 -15.70 8.47 1.00
N GLU A 38 -14.78 7.98 0.17
CA GLU A 38 -13.34 7.98 0.45
C GLU A 38 -12.51 7.96 -0.84
N SER A 39 -11.30 8.50 -0.76
CA SER A 39 -10.29 8.45 -1.81
C SER A 39 -8.92 8.33 -1.17
N ARG A 40 -8.29 7.16 -1.29
CA ARG A 40 -6.97 6.88 -0.69
C ARG A 40 -5.96 6.46 -1.75
N PRO A 41 -4.69 6.91 -1.64
CA PRO A 41 -3.64 6.42 -2.52
C PRO A 41 -3.44 4.90 -2.32
N MET A 42 -3.37 4.16 -3.43
CA MET A 42 -3.02 2.73 -3.42
C MET A 42 -1.71 2.43 -4.15
N GLY A 43 -1.25 3.32 -5.04
CA GLY A 43 -0.18 3.01 -6.00
C GLY A 43 1.13 2.57 -5.33
N GLY A 44 1.61 3.35 -4.35
CA GLY A 44 2.83 3.01 -3.61
C GLY A 44 2.70 1.69 -2.84
N ALA A 45 1.56 1.49 -2.18
CA ALA A 45 1.30 0.26 -1.42
C ALA A 45 1.26 -0.96 -2.34
N LEU A 46 0.62 -0.88 -3.52
CA LEU A 46 0.59 -1.99 -4.48
C LEU A 46 1.97 -2.35 -5.02
N VAL A 47 2.81 -1.36 -5.33
CA VAL A 47 4.18 -1.62 -5.79
C VAL A 47 4.99 -2.31 -4.70
N LEU A 48 4.90 -1.82 -3.46
CA LEU A 48 5.57 -2.45 -2.32
C LEU A 48 5.03 -3.84 -2.04
N ASP A 49 3.72 -4.08 -2.19
CA ASP A 49 3.12 -5.40 -2.01
C ASP A 49 3.65 -6.38 -3.06
N HIS A 50 3.78 -5.94 -4.30
CA HIS A 50 4.39 -6.75 -5.34
C HIS A 50 5.85 -7.11 -5.02
N LEU A 51 6.66 -6.14 -4.59
CA LEU A 51 8.04 -6.38 -4.17
C LEU A 51 8.10 -7.33 -2.96
N TRP A 52 7.22 -7.14 -1.99
CA TRP A 52 7.09 -7.97 -0.80
C TRP A 52 6.79 -9.45 -1.16
N HIS A 53 5.97 -9.66 -2.18
CA HIS A 53 5.71 -10.98 -2.76
C HIS A 53 6.89 -11.51 -3.57
N GLN A 54 7.52 -10.69 -4.42
CA GLN A 54 8.69 -11.08 -5.23
C GLN A 54 9.88 -11.50 -4.36
N LEU A 55 10.11 -10.82 -3.24
CA LEU A 55 11.16 -11.14 -2.27
C LEU A 55 10.82 -12.36 -1.40
N GLY A 56 9.68 -13.01 -1.63
CA GLY A 56 9.24 -14.20 -0.88
C GLY A 56 8.80 -13.92 0.56
N ILE A 57 8.79 -12.66 1.01
CA ILE A 57 8.53 -12.27 2.41
C ILE A 57 7.12 -12.70 2.83
N ALA A 58 6.11 -12.42 2.01
CA ALA A 58 4.73 -12.82 2.29
C ALA A 58 4.59 -14.33 2.51
N GLN A 59 5.24 -15.13 1.66
CA GLN A 59 5.13 -16.57 1.71
C GLN A 59 5.90 -17.14 2.92
N ALA A 60 7.09 -16.61 3.19
CA ALA A 60 7.90 -16.98 4.35
C ALA A 60 7.16 -16.72 5.66
N LEU A 61 6.59 -15.52 5.83
CA LEU A 61 5.82 -15.16 7.03
C LEU A 61 4.60 -16.07 7.19
N LYS A 62 3.84 -16.34 6.12
CA LYS A 62 2.69 -17.25 6.17
C LYS A 62 3.09 -18.66 6.58
N GLN A 63 4.22 -19.17 6.11
CA GLN A 63 4.74 -20.49 6.51
C GLN A 63 5.18 -20.50 7.98
N LEU A 64 5.90 -19.48 8.42
CA LEU A 64 6.37 -19.34 9.81
C LEU A 64 5.21 -19.15 10.81
N LEU A 65 4.05 -18.68 10.33
CA LEU A 65 2.84 -18.52 11.12
C LEU A 65 2.09 -19.85 11.34
N VAL A 66 2.32 -20.88 10.51
CA VAL A 66 1.61 -22.16 10.61
C VAL A 66 1.81 -22.78 12.00
N GLY A 67 0.70 -23.20 12.63
CA GLY A 67 0.70 -23.83 13.95
C GLY A 67 0.81 -22.85 15.12
N ARG A 68 0.97 -21.54 14.87
CA ARG A 68 0.95 -20.50 15.92
C ARG A 68 -0.47 -20.02 16.19
N LYS A 69 -0.73 -19.62 17.44
CA LYS A 69 -2.03 -19.03 17.85
C LYS A 69 -2.01 -17.51 17.63
N LEU A 70 -1.84 -17.09 16.38
CA LEU A 70 -1.81 -15.69 15.98
C LEU A 70 -2.85 -15.42 14.88
N ASP A 71 -3.25 -14.16 14.72
CA ASP A 71 -4.17 -13.75 13.66
C ASP A 71 -3.52 -14.00 12.29
N PRO A 72 -4.21 -14.64 11.33
CA PRO A 72 -3.70 -14.82 9.96
C PRO A 72 -3.29 -13.51 9.26
N ARG A 73 -3.83 -12.37 9.70
CA ARG A 73 -3.52 -11.03 9.19
C ARG A 73 -2.18 -10.48 9.67
N VAL A 74 -1.46 -11.15 10.59
CA VAL A 74 -0.15 -10.70 11.09
C VAL A 74 0.81 -10.34 9.95
N GLU A 75 0.82 -11.13 8.88
CA GLU A 75 1.65 -10.86 7.71
C GLU A 75 1.26 -9.54 7.01
N ARG A 76 -0.04 -9.23 6.89
CA ARG A 76 -0.53 -7.96 6.35
C ARG A 76 -0.24 -6.79 7.28
N VAL A 77 -0.29 -6.99 8.60
CA VAL A 77 0.07 -5.98 9.60
C VAL A 77 1.56 -5.62 9.47
N LEU A 78 2.43 -6.61 9.36
CA LEU A 78 3.87 -6.39 9.12
C LEU A 78 4.12 -5.65 7.80
N PHE A 79 3.44 -6.07 6.73
CA PHE A 79 3.50 -5.37 5.46
C PHE A 79 3.10 -3.89 5.61
N ALA A 80 2.00 -3.60 6.32
CA ALA A 80 1.52 -2.24 6.53
C ALA A 80 2.52 -1.37 7.30
N LEU A 81 3.18 -1.91 8.32
CA LEU A 81 4.22 -1.21 9.07
C LEU A 81 5.43 -0.86 8.19
N VAL A 82 5.86 -1.79 7.34
CA VAL A 82 6.97 -1.57 6.39
C VAL A 82 6.56 -0.56 5.30
N ALA A 83 5.35 -0.70 4.76
CA ALA A 83 4.81 0.21 3.76
C ALA A 83 4.65 1.63 4.30
N ASN A 84 4.18 1.79 5.54
CA ASN A 84 4.13 3.09 6.21
C ASN A 84 5.54 3.69 6.27
N ARG A 85 6.53 2.92 6.71
CA ARG A 85 7.91 3.39 6.83
C ARG A 85 8.53 3.84 5.51
N ALA A 86 8.13 3.21 4.40
CA ALA A 86 8.64 3.50 3.05
C ALA A 86 7.91 4.67 2.37
N LEU A 87 6.59 4.79 2.54
CA LEU A 87 5.77 5.77 1.84
C LEU A 87 5.57 7.05 2.63
N GLU A 88 5.38 6.93 3.95
CA GLU A 88 5.12 8.05 4.83
C GLU A 88 5.55 7.73 6.26
N PRO A 89 6.85 7.90 6.58
CA PRO A 89 7.38 7.55 7.89
C PRO A 89 6.82 8.49 8.96
N LEU A 90 5.81 8.02 9.69
CA LEU A 90 5.17 8.73 10.79
C LEU A 90 5.73 8.27 12.15
N SER A 91 5.26 8.90 13.23
CA SER A 91 5.53 8.40 14.58
C SER A 91 4.91 7.00 14.77
N LYS A 92 5.46 6.19 15.69
CA LYS A 92 4.97 4.81 15.95
C LYS A 92 3.45 4.72 16.15
N LEU A 93 2.86 5.70 16.83
CA LEU A 93 1.42 5.74 17.13
C LEU A 93 0.56 6.12 15.91
N ALA A 94 1.13 6.78 14.91
CA ALA A 94 0.38 7.26 13.75
C ALA A 94 0.26 6.21 12.63
N GLY A 95 0.91 5.04 12.75
CA GLY A 95 0.85 3.98 11.75
C GLY A 95 -0.54 3.34 11.60
N THR A 96 -1.26 3.14 12.71
CA THR A 96 -2.62 2.59 12.72
C THR A 96 -3.62 3.54 12.06
N GLN A 97 -3.52 4.84 12.38
CA GLN A 97 -4.28 5.91 11.71
C GLN A 97 -3.96 5.99 10.22
N TRP A 98 -2.68 5.84 9.84
CA TRP A 98 -2.29 5.86 8.44
C TRP A 98 -2.97 4.75 7.62
N VAL A 99 -3.00 3.52 8.14
CA VAL A 99 -3.74 2.41 7.51
C VAL A 99 -5.23 2.74 7.42
N ARG A 100 -5.82 3.25 8.51
CA ARG A 100 -7.25 3.52 8.59
C ARG A 100 -7.73 4.66 7.69
N GLU A 101 -6.91 5.67 7.44
CA GLU A 101 -7.39 6.94 6.87
C GLU A 101 -6.64 7.38 5.61
N ARG A 102 -5.41 6.91 5.40
CA ARG A 102 -4.46 7.57 4.47
C ARG A 102 -3.93 6.70 3.36
N VAL A 103 -4.10 5.39 3.43
CA VAL A 103 -3.66 4.44 2.39
C VAL A 103 -4.71 3.36 2.17
N PHE A 104 -4.72 2.77 0.98
CA PHE A 104 -5.42 1.53 0.71
C PHE A 104 -4.44 0.35 0.75
N ILE A 105 -4.65 -0.60 1.67
CA ILE A 105 -3.89 -1.84 1.76
C ILE A 105 -4.82 -3.03 1.52
N PRO A 106 -4.58 -3.84 0.46
CA PRO A 106 -5.37 -5.03 0.20
C PRO A 106 -5.39 -5.98 1.41
N GLY A 107 -6.59 -6.37 1.86
CA GLY A 107 -6.78 -7.30 2.97
C GLY A 107 -6.53 -6.73 4.36
N LEU A 108 -6.29 -5.42 4.51
CA LEU A 108 -6.12 -4.76 5.80
C LEU A 108 -6.79 -3.36 5.81
N PRO A 109 -8.11 -3.29 6.02
CA PRO A 109 -8.83 -2.01 6.04
C PRO A 109 -8.53 -1.17 7.28
N GLU A 110 -8.21 -1.82 8.39
CA GLU A 110 -7.85 -1.19 9.66
C GLU A 110 -6.93 -2.11 10.45
N VAL A 111 -6.20 -1.52 11.40
CA VAL A 111 -5.31 -2.23 12.33
C VAL A 111 -5.26 -1.48 13.65
N ASP A 112 -5.24 -2.20 14.76
CA ASP A 112 -5.08 -1.68 16.11
C ASP A 112 -3.63 -1.83 16.60
N GLU A 113 -3.29 -1.10 17.68
CA GLU A 113 -1.93 -1.09 18.23
C GLU A 113 -1.51 -2.47 18.77
N ASP A 114 -2.41 -3.23 19.40
CA ASP A 114 -2.10 -4.56 19.95
C ASP A 114 -1.75 -5.54 18.84
N SER A 115 -2.48 -5.49 17.72
CA SER A 115 -2.16 -6.27 16.51
C SER A 115 -0.76 -5.93 15.97
N CYS A 116 -0.39 -4.64 15.96
CA CYS A 116 0.96 -4.21 15.58
C CYS A 116 2.03 -4.76 16.54
N TYR A 117 1.83 -4.65 17.85
CA TYR A 117 2.77 -5.16 18.85
C TYR A 117 2.93 -6.68 18.75
N ARG A 118 1.83 -7.44 18.66
CA ARG A 118 1.88 -8.89 18.48
C ARG A 118 2.58 -9.31 17.18
N ALA A 119 2.36 -8.56 16.10
CA ALA A 119 3.04 -8.80 14.84
C ALA A 119 4.55 -8.55 14.96
N MET A 120 4.96 -7.49 15.66
CA MET A 120 6.36 -7.19 15.92
C MET A 120 7.03 -8.23 16.82
N ASP A 121 6.36 -8.70 17.87
CA ASP A 121 6.86 -9.77 18.74
C ASP A 121 7.09 -11.05 17.91
N PHE A 122 6.11 -11.41 17.07
CA PHE A 122 6.27 -12.52 16.14
C PHE A 122 7.44 -12.34 15.17
N LEU A 123 7.63 -11.12 14.63
CA LEU A 123 8.74 -10.83 13.73
C LEU A 123 10.10 -11.05 14.42
N LEU A 124 10.24 -10.65 15.68
CA LEU A 124 11.46 -10.89 16.47
C LEU A 124 11.72 -12.39 16.69
N GLU A 125 10.66 -13.18 16.89
CA GLU A 125 10.78 -14.63 17.08
C GLU A 125 11.20 -15.38 15.81
N CYS A 126 10.97 -14.83 14.62
CA CYS A 126 11.27 -15.48 13.34
C CYS A 126 12.25 -14.69 12.45
N GLU A 127 12.94 -13.70 13.03
CA GLU A 127 13.82 -12.78 12.30
C GLU A 127 14.91 -13.53 11.53
N GLU A 128 15.55 -14.52 12.16
CA GLU A 128 16.64 -15.27 11.54
C GLU A 128 16.19 -16.09 10.32
N GLU A 129 15.08 -16.82 10.44
CA GLU A 129 14.52 -17.61 9.33
C GLU A 129 14.04 -16.71 8.19
N LEU A 130 13.41 -15.58 8.53
CA LEU A 130 12.96 -14.61 7.55
C LEU A 130 14.16 -13.95 6.82
N ALA A 131 15.18 -13.54 7.56
CA ALA A 131 16.40 -12.93 7.01
C ALA A 131 17.12 -13.89 6.05
N LYS A 132 17.22 -15.18 6.40
CA LYS A 132 17.75 -16.22 5.50
C LYS A 132 16.94 -16.29 4.20
N THR A 133 15.62 -16.30 4.29
CA THR A 133 14.74 -16.38 3.11
C THR A 133 14.93 -15.17 2.19
N VAL A 134 14.92 -13.96 2.76
CA VAL A 134 15.13 -12.73 2.00
C VAL A 134 16.52 -12.71 1.37
N PHE A 135 17.56 -13.10 2.12
CA PHE A 135 18.93 -13.18 1.61
C PHE A 135 19.02 -14.06 0.35
N PHE A 136 18.48 -15.28 0.39
CA PHE A 136 18.50 -16.16 -0.78
C PHE A 136 17.66 -15.63 -1.95
N SER A 137 16.49 -15.05 -1.67
CA SER A 137 15.68 -14.40 -2.70
C SER A 137 16.42 -13.26 -3.39
N THR A 138 17.14 -12.42 -2.64
CA THR A 138 17.95 -11.33 -3.22
C THR A 138 19.20 -11.82 -3.94
N ALA A 139 19.83 -12.91 -3.47
CA ALA A 139 20.97 -13.53 -4.13
C ALA A 139 20.59 -14.07 -5.51
N GLU A 140 19.42 -14.71 -5.62
CA GLU A 140 18.87 -15.20 -6.89
C GLU A 140 18.44 -14.05 -7.82
N LEU A 141 17.90 -12.96 -7.27
CA LEU A 141 17.52 -11.75 -8.04
C LEU A 141 18.71 -11.02 -8.65
N LEU A 142 19.88 -11.10 -8.02
CA LEU A 142 21.13 -10.50 -8.49
C LEU A 142 22.01 -11.51 -9.26
N ASP A 143 21.60 -12.76 -9.34
CA ASP A 143 22.22 -13.76 -10.22
C ASP A 143 21.77 -13.46 -11.66
N LEU A 144 22.37 -12.40 -12.21
CA LEU A 144 22.16 -11.96 -13.57
C LEU A 144 22.71 -13.06 -14.49
N ASN A 145 21.83 -13.93 -14.97
CA ASN A 145 22.16 -14.88 -16.02
C ASN A 145 22.44 -14.06 -17.30
N VAL A 146 23.72 -13.68 -17.47
CA VAL A 146 24.17 -12.96 -18.64
C VAL A 146 24.20 -13.97 -19.79
N ASP A 147 23.07 -14.12 -20.48
CA ASP A 147 23.07 -14.75 -21.79
C ASP A 147 23.95 -13.88 -22.70
N LEU A 148 25.19 -14.34 -22.88
CA LEU A 148 26.12 -13.85 -23.89
C LEU A 148 25.47 -14.08 -25.26
N ILE A 149 24.77 -13.07 -25.76
CA ILE A 149 24.40 -13.00 -27.17
C ILE A 149 25.69 -12.69 -27.94
N PHE A 150 26.30 -13.73 -28.53
CA PHE A 150 27.35 -13.57 -29.55
C PHE A 150 26.74 -13.26 -30.91
#